data_AF-A0A183LKJ6-F1
#
_entry.id   AF-A0A183LKJ6-F1
#
_cell.length_a   1.000
_cell.length_b   1.000
_cell.length_c   1.000
_cell.angle_alpha   90.00
_cell.angle_beta   90.00
_cell.angle_gamma   90.00
#
_symmetry.space_group_name_H-M   'P 1'
#
loop_
_entity.id
_entity.type
_entity.pdbx_description
1 polymer ?
#
loop_
_entity_poly.entity_id
_entity_poly.type
_entity_poly.pdbx_seq_one_letter_code
_entity_poly.pdbx_strand_id
1 'polypeptide(L)' 'MPLLTTGATIYLGTWNVRTIWDTGRAFQIAAEMRRYNLEVLGISETH' A
#
# COMPACT_ATOMS: atom_id res chain seq x y z
N MET A 1 -8.33 11.23 -9.97
CA MET A 1 -8.01 10.54 -8.72
C MET A 1 -7.42 11.57 -7.79
N PRO A 2 -8.11 11.94 -6.69
CA PRO A 2 -7.61 12.98 -5.82
C PRO A 2 -6.69 12.36 -4.76
N LEU A 3 -5.37 12.44 -4.95
CA LEU A 3 -4.42 11.82 -4.01
C LEU A 3 -4.48 12.47 -2.62
N LEU A 4 -4.78 13.76 -2.54
CA LEU A 4 -4.91 14.55 -1.30
C LEU A 4 -5.90 15.71 -1.53
N THR A 5 -7.16 15.41 -1.84
CA THR A 5 -8.18 16.45 -1.98
C THR A 5 -8.93 16.66 -0.66
N THR A 6 -9.05 17.92 -0.28
CA THR A 6 -9.83 18.34 0.89
C THR A 6 -11.26 17.81 0.80
N GLY A 7 -11.69 17.06 1.81
CA GLY A 7 -13.04 16.50 1.89
C GLY A 7 -13.22 15.11 1.28
N ALA A 8 -12.17 14.49 0.72
CA ALA A 8 -12.22 13.09 0.27
C ALA A 8 -11.90 12.12 1.41
N THR A 9 -12.59 10.97 1.44
CA THR A 9 -12.28 9.86 2.36
C THR A 9 -11.27 8.92 1.71
N ILE A 10 -10.08 8.79 2.31
CA ILE A 10 -8.98 7.98 1.80
C ILE A 10 -8.75 6.80 2.74
N TYR A 11 -8.70 5.58 2.20
CA TYR A 11 -8.34 4.38 2.95
C TYR A 11 -6.83 4.19 2.99
N LEU A 12 -6.27 4.27 4.21
CA LEU A 12 -4.86 4.17 4.51
C LEU A 12 -4.55 2.82 5.17
N GLY A 13 -3.49 2.16 4.73
CA GLY A 13 -2.95 0.95 5.39
C GLY A 13 -1.46 1.10 5.70
N THR A 14 -0.97 0.31 6.66
CA THR A 14 0.46 0.18 6.95
C THR A 14 0.89 -1.27 6.85
N TRP A 15 2.04 -1.52 6.22
CA TRP A 15 2.61 -2.86 6.11
C TRP A 15 4.13 -2.82 6.31
N ASN A 16 4.61 -3.58 7.29
CA ASN A 16 5.99 -4.00 7.40
C ASN A 16 6.37 -5.11 6.39
N VAL A 17 7.13 -4.75 5.36
CA VAL A 17 7.50 -5.62 4.24
C VAL A 17 8.65 -6.56 4.60
N ARG A 18 9.40 -6.25 5.67
CA ARG A 18 10.51 -7.02 6.27
C ARG A 18 11.76 -7.24 5.40
N THR A 19 11.62 -7.32 4.07
CA THR A 19 12.68 -7.20 3.04
C THR A 19 12.06 -7.15 1.64
N ILE A 20 12.33 -6.18 0.76
CA ILE A 20 11.62 -6.11 -0.55
C ILE A 20 12.33 -6.82 -1.72
N TRP A 21 13.29 -7.72 -1.44
CA TRP A 21 14.15 -8.32 -2.48
C TRP A 21 13.50 -9.35 -3.40
N ASP A 22 12.24 -9.73 -3.15
CA ASP A 22 11.53 -10.71 -3.96
C ASP A 22 10.45 -10.03 -4.82
N THR A 23 10.55 -10.21 -6.14
CA THR A 23 9.57 -9.73 -7.13
C THR A 23 8.15 -10.21 -6.80
N GLY A 24 8.01 -11.36 -6.11
CA GLY A 24 6.71 -11.86 -5.63
C GLY A 24 6.03 -10.96 -4.58
N ARG A 25 6.80 -10.13 -3.86
CA ARG A 25 6.29 -9.28 -2.78
C ARG A 25 5.57 -8.03 -3.33
N ALA A 26 5.99 -7.50 -4.48
CA ALA A 26 5.28 -6.43 -5.19
C ALA A 26 3.87 -6.87 -5.63
N PHE A 27 3.71 -8.12 -6.09
CA PHE A 27 2.40 -8.68 -6.43
C PHE A 27 1.50 -8.87 -5.21
N GLN A 28 2.07 -9.25 -4.06
CA GLN A 28 1.31 -9.35 -2.81
C GLN A 28 0.80 -7.97 -2.37
N ILE A 29 1.64 -6.94 -2.43
CA ILE A 29 1.24 -5.55 -2.13
C ILE A 29 0.06 -5.11 -3.02
N ALA A 30 0.14 -5.37 -4.33
CA ALA A 30 -0.95 -5.03 -5.25
C ALA A 30 -2.25 -5.80 -4.95
N ALA A 31 -2.16 -7.06 -4.53
CA ALA A 31 -3.32 -7.87 -4.13
C ALA A 31 -3.96 -7.33 -2.83
N GLU A 32 -3.15 -6.90 -1.87
CA GLU A 32 -3.59 -6.34 -0.59
C GLU A 32 -4.31 -5.00 -0.77
N MET A 33 -3.74 -4.11 -1.60
CA MET A 33 -4.38 -2.84 -1.94
C MET A 33 -5.75 -3.07 -2.58
N ARG A 34 -5.89 -4.08 -3.45
CA ARG A 34 -7.19 -4.45 -4.03
C ARG A 34 -8.14 -5.07 -3.02
N ARG A 35 -7.64 -5.97 -2.15
CA ARG A 35 -8.45 -6.68 -1.16
C ARG A 35 -9.12 -5.74 -0.16
N TYR A 36 -8.39 -4.71 0.28
CA TYR A 36 -8.88 -3.75 1.26
C TYR A 36 -9.31 -2.42 0.65
N ASN A 37 -9.32 -2.30 -0.67
CA ASN A 37 -9.64 -1.06 -1.39
C ASN A 37 -8.84 0.15 -0.86
N LEU A 38 -7.55 -0.09 -0.58
CA LEU A 38 -6.65 0.94 -0.08
C LEU A 38 -6.23 1.85 -1.23
N GLU A 39 -6.32 3.15 -0.99
CA GLU A 39 -5.81 4.15 -1.93
C GLU A 39 -4.32 4.44 -1.66
N VAL A 40 -3.89 4.31 -0.39
CA VAL A 40 -2.52 4.59 0.02
C VAL A 40 -2.04 3.52 1.00
N LEU A 41 -0.87 2.95 0.74
CA LEU A 41 -0.21 1.96 1.60
C LEU A 41 1.16 2.50 2.03
N GLY A 42 1.35 2.68 3.34
CA GLY A 42 2.67 2.95 3.91
C GLY A 42 3.44 1.64 4.10
N ILE A 43 4.59 1.50 3.44
CA ILE A 43 5.47 0.33 3.57
C ILE A 43 6.70 0.65 4.42
N SER A 44 7.13 -0.29 5.26
CA SER A 44 8.36 -0.19 6.07
C SER A 44 9.28 -1.39 5.81
N GLU A 45 10.60 -1.21 6.03
CA GLU A 45 11.67 -2.19 5.78
C GLU A 45 11.90 -2.54 4.29
N THR A 46 12.30 -1.51 3.52
CA THR A 46 12.72 -1.60 2.11
C THR A 46 14.24 -1.75 1.92
N HIS A 47 15.00 -1.84 3.01
CA HIS A 47 16.47 -2.00 3.02
C HIS A 47 16.89 -3.47 3.04
#